data_AF-A0A5C8KRT3-F1
#
_entry.id   AF-A0A5C8KRT3-F1
#
_cell.length_a   1.000
_cell.length_b   1.000
_cell.length_c   1.000
_cell.angle_alpha   90.00
_cell.angle_beta   90.00
_cell.angle_gamma   90.00
#
_symmetry.space_group_name_H-M   'P 1'
#
loop_
_entity.id
_entity.type
_entity.pdbx_description
1 polymer ?
#
loop_
_entity_poly.entity_id
_entity_poly.type
_entity_poly.pdbx_seq_one_letter_code
_entity_poly.pdbx_strand_id
1 'polypeptide(L)'
;MRASAPTPAPVRRPPTSCNEAMTKLSREIPMLKRAFVAFMLLLFTAPVLAEPPTPLMWRATGSEGTVYLVGSFHLLRPSDYPLAKSLEQAYQGADRVIFEISPADMQSPDLARKFTAAACCRKGKSSARWCSPRRARSW
;
A
#
# COMPACT_ATOMS: atom_id res chain seq x y z
N MET A 1 -99.88 7.82 11.15
CA MET A 1 -99.18 6.53 11.35
C MET A 1 -97.73 6.70 10.94
N ARG A 2 -96.84 6.12 11.75
CA ARG A 2 -95.38 6.28 11.92
C ARG A 2 -94.55 6.60 10.65
N ALA A 3 -93.82 7.71 10.68
CA ALA A 3 -92.77 8.05 9.72
C ALA A 3 -91.51 7.18 9.96
N SER A 4 -90.99 6.54 8.91
CA SER A 4 -89.73 5.79 8.94
C SER A 4 -88.54 6.74 8.97
N ALA A 5 -87.63 6.56 9.95
CA ALA A 5 -86.42 7.37 10.06
C ALA A 5 -85.38 7.00 8.97
N PRO A 6 -84.60 7.97 8.44
CA PRO A 6 -83.56 7.69 7.46
C PRO A 6 -82.35 6.96 8.07
N THR A 7 -81.77 6.03 7.31
CA THR A 7 -80.55 5.30 7.67
C THR A 7 -79.36 6.25 7.79
N PRO A 8 -78.57 6.20 8.88
CA PRO A 8 -77.39 7.05 8.99
C PRO A 8 -76.28 6.58 8.03
N ALA A 9 -75.65 7.54 7.34
CA ALA A 9 -74.48 7.30 6.50
C ALA A 9 -73.28 6.79 7.32
N PRO A 10 -72.38 5.97 6.74
CA PRO A 10 -71.23 5.44 7.46
C PRO A 10 -70.27 6.56 7.87
N VAL A 11 -70.07 6.70 9.18
CA VAL A 11 -69.10 7.60 9.80
C VAL A 11 -67.68 7.13 9.43
N ARG A 12 -66.96 7.89 8.61
CA ARG A 12 -65.52 7.64 8.40
C ARG A 12 -64.79 7.96 9.70
N ARG A 13 -64.09 6.96 10.24
CA ARG A 13 -63.28 7.14 11.45
C ARG A 13 -61.99 7.89 11.09
N PRO A 14 -61.58 8.89 11.87
CA PRO A 14 -60.24 9.46 11.73
C PRO A 14 -59.17 8.43 12.14
N PRO A 15 -57.93 8.53 11.61
CA PRO A 15 -56.85 7.62 11.96
C PRO A 15 -56.62 7.61 13.47
N THR A 16 -56.66 6.41 14.06
CA THR A 16 -56.78 6.21 15.51
C THR A 16 -55.50 6.42 16.31
N SER A 17 -54.38 6.81 15.69
CA SER A 17 -53.18 7.08 16.49
C SER A 17 -52.13 7.88 15.73
N CYS A 18 -51.51 8.84 16.42
CA CYS A 18 -50.26 9.48 16.00
C CYS A 18 -49.18 8.43 15.65
N ASN A 19 -49.28 7.22 16.23
CA ASN A 19 -48.31 6.14 16.09
C ASN A 19 -48.32 5.45 14.71
N GLU A 20 -49.47 5.43 14.02
CA GLU A 20 -49.58 4.90 12.65
C GLU A 20 -48.92 5.84 11.63
N ALA A 21 -49.02 7.15 11.85
CA ALA A 21 -48.32 8.14 11.04
C ALA A 21 -46.79 8.12 11.31
N MET A 22 -46.38 7.92 12.58
CA MET A 22 -44.97 7.90 12.98
C MET A 22 -44.20 6.66 12.50
N THR A 23 -44.85 5.50 12.38
CA THR A 23 -44.21 4.25 11.91
C THR A 23 -43.94 4.23 10.40
N LYS A 24 -44.73 4.95 9.61
CA LYS A 24 -44.49 5.13 8.17
C LYS A 24 -43.30 6.06 7.90
N LEU A 25 -43.13 7.08 8.74
CA LEU A 25 -42.03 8.05 8.64
C LEU A 25 -40.67 7.43 9.03
N SER A 26 -40.66 6.48 9.97
CA SER A 26 -39.41 5.82 10.41
C SER A 26 -38.85 4.80 9.41
N ARG A 27 -39.66 4.35 8.44
CA ARG A 27 -39.32 3.30 7.47
C ARG A 27 -38.65 3.83 6.19
N GLU A 28 -38.74 5.14 5.91
CA GLU A 28 -38.15 5.83 4.74
C GLU A 28 -36.81 6.54 5.04
N ILE A 29 -36.47 6.73 6.32
CA ILE A 29 -35.18 7.26 6.79
C ILE A 29 -33.96 6.31 6.57
N PRO A 30 -34.09 4.95 6.46
CA PRO A 30 -32.92 4.09 6.37
C PRO A 30 -32.30 4.08 4.98
N MET A 31 -33.03 4.35 3.89
CA MET A 31 -32.43 4.36 2.54
C MET A 31 -31.48 5.55 2.35
N LEU A 32 -31.88 6.75 2.76
CA LEU A 32 -31.02 7.93 2.63
C LEU A 32 -29.80 7.84 3.54
N LYS A 33 -29.94 7.31 4.76
CA LYS A 33 -28.80 7.03 5.64
C LYS A 33 -27.89 5.93 5.11
N ARG A 34 -28.44 4.84 4.54
CA ARG A 34 -27.65 3.75 3.93
C ARG A 34 -26.94 4.23 2.67
N ALA A 35 -27.61 5.03 1.84
CA ALA A 35 -27.02 5.66 0.67
C ALA A 35 -25.93 6.65 1.08
N PHE A 36 -26.14 7.44 2.13
CA PHE A 36 -25.13 8.36 2.67
C PHE A 36 -23.93 7.61 3.26
N VAL A 37 -24.15 6.53 4.01
CA VAL A 37 -23.07 5.68 4.54
C VAL A 37 -22.32 4.96 3.41
N ALA A 38 -23.02 4.43 2.41
CA ALA A 38 -22.41 3.80 1.24
C ALA A 38 -21.64 4.81 0.40
N PHE A 39 -22.16 6.02 0.22
CA PHE A 39 -21.50 7.13 -0.46
C PHE A 39 -20.25 7.58 0.30
N MET A 40 -20.33 7.71 1.63
CA MET A 40 -19.16 7.97 2.49
C MET A 40 -18.12 6.84 2.41
N LEU A 41 -18.54 5.58 2.42
CA LEU A 41 -17.64 4.43 2.25
C LEU A 41 -16.95 4.45 0.88
N LEU A 42 -17.68 4.82 -0.18
CA LEU A 42 -17.15 4.93 -1.54
C LEU A 42 -16.19 6.13 -1.70
N LEU A 43 -16.46 7.23 -0.98
CA LEU A 43 -15.60 8.43 -0.97
C LEU A 43 -14.29 8.22 -0.20
N PHE A 44 -14.27 7.31 0.77
CA PHE A 44 -13.09 7.03 1.59
C PHE A 44 -12.19 5.91 1.07
N THR A 45 -12.52 5.25 -0.04
CA THR A 45 -11.62 4.33 -0.74
C THR A 45 -10.58 5.11 -1.57
N ALA A 46 -9.68 5.82 -0.90
CA ALA A 46 -8.44 6.26 -1.53
C ALA A 46 -7.46 5.07 -1.59
N PRO A 47 -6.80 4.81 -2.73
CA PRO A 47 -5.72 3.84 -2.76
C PRO A 47 -4.59 4.36 -1.86
N VAL A 48 -4.32 3.68 -0.75
CA VAL A 48 -3.04 3.80 -0.05
C VAL A 48 -1.98 3.25 -1.01
N LEU A 49 -1.34 4.16 -1.75
CA LEU A 49 -0.12 3.82 -2.47
C LEU A 49 0.99 3.81 -1.42
N ALA A 50 1.54 2.63 -1.14
CA ALA A 50 2.71 2.52 -0.27
C ALA A 50 3.83 3.37 -0.86
N GLU A 51 4.38 4.29 -0.07
CA GLU A 51 5.52 5.08 -0.50
C GLU A 51 6.70 4.13 -0.74
N PRO A 52 7.39 4.22 -1.89
CA PRO A 52 8.53 3.36 -2.15
C PRO A 52 9.57 3.50 -1.03
N PRO A 53 10.19 2.40 -0.59
CA PRO A 53 11.20 2.46 0.46
C PRO A 53 12.34 3.40 0.04
N THR A 54 12.83 4.21 0.98
CA THR A 54 13.96 5.11 0.74
C THR A 54 15.23 4.28 0.48
N PRO A 55 15.82 4.36 -0.73
CA PRO A 55 16.97 3.53 -1.06
C PRO A 55 18.21 4.02 -0.32
N LEU A 56 19.06 3.08 0.10
CA LEU A 56 20.42 3.41 0.56
C LEU A 56 21.24 3.83 -0.66
N MET A 57 21.31 5.13 -0.90
CA MET A 57 21.99 5.72 -2.05
C MET A 57 23.00 6.78 -1.58
N TRP A 58 24.23 6.63 -2.05
CA TRP A 58 25.33 7.55 -1.82
C TRP A 58 25.56 8.37 -3.09
N ARG A 59 25.91 9.63 -2.93
CA ARG A 59 26.23 10.54 -4.04
C ARG A 59 27.58 11.18 -3.79
N ALA A 60 28.48 11.05 -4.75
CA ALA A 60 29.77 11.73 -4.78
C ALA A 60 29.87 12.58 -6.05
N THR A 61 30.26 13.84 -5.90
CA THR A 61 30.40 14.78 -7.03
C THR A 61 31.86 15.24 -7.12
N GLY A 62 32.41 15.23 -8.33
CA GLY A 62 33.75 15.71 -8.66
C GLY A 62 33.72 16.70 -9.84
N SER A 63 34.89 17.10 -10.34
CA SER A 63 34.99 18.01 -11.50
C SER A 63 34.42 17.42 -12.78
N GLU A 64 34.58 16.09 -12.95
CA GLU A 64 34.21 15.36 -14.16
C GLU A 64 32.78 14.79 -14.14
N GLY A 65 32.06 14.92 -13.02
CA GLY A 65 30.69 14.42 -12.93
C GLY A 65 30.27 13.94 -11.54
N THR A 66 29.15 13.21 -11.51
CA THR A 66 28.56 12.68 -10.29
C THR A 66 28.43 11.18 -10.36
N VAL A 67 28.87 10.48 -9.31
CA VAL A 67 28.70 9.05 -9.13
C VAL A 67 27.63 8.82 -8.08
N TYR A 68 26.64 8.01 -8.44
CA TYR A 68 25.62 7.50 -7.52
C TYR A 68 25.93 6.03 -7.23
N LEU A 69 26.14 5.71 -5.96
CA LEU A 69 26.32 4.33 -5.51
C LEU A 69 25.06 3.90 -4.76
N VAL A 70 24.31 3.00 -5.36
CA VAL A 70 23.10 2.44 -4.78
C VAL A 70 23.46 1.10 -4.16
N GLY A 71 23.35 1.02 -2.84
CA GLY A 71 23.66 -0.20 -2.11
C GLY A 71 22.41 -1.02 -1.84
N SER A 72 22.29 -2.18 -2.47
CA SER A 72 21.52 -3.30 -1.91
C SER A 72 21.96 -4.63 -2.51
N PHE A 73 22.15 -5.65 -1.66
CA PHE A 73 22.10 -7.03 -2.10
C PHE A 73 20.62 -7.45 -2.09
N HIS A 74 19.85 -6.97 -3.06
CA HIS A 74 18.46 -7.39 -3.24
C HIS A 74 18.25 -7.73 -4.71
N LEU A 75 17.86 -8.97 -4.98
CA LEU A 75 17.25 -9.31 -6.26
C LEU A 75 15.91 -8.56 -6.28
N LEU A 76 15.82 -7.48 -7.05
CA LEU A 76 14.57 -6.71 -7.18
C LEU A 76 13.45 -7.66 -7.60
N ARG A 77 12.40 -7.73 -6.79
CA ARG A 77 11.16 -8.42 -7.16
C ARG A 77 10.34 -7.47 -8.03
N PRO A 78 9.43 -8.00 -8.87
CA PRO A 78 8.50 -7.15 -9.62
C PRO A 78 7.69 -6.19 -8.73
N SER A 79 7.42 -6.58 -7.49
CA SER A 79 6.71 -5.76 -6.49
C SER A 79 7.52 -4.59 -5.92
N ASP A 80 8.83 -4.55 -6.15
CA ASP A 80 9.69 -3.46 -5.63
C ASP A 80 9.66 -2.23 -6.58
N TYR A 81 8.85 -2.29 -7.64
CA TYR A 81 8.51 -1.17 -8.52
C TYR A 81 7.16 -0.53 -8.10
N PRO A 82 6.98 0.80 -8.31
CA PRO A 82 7.94 1.73 -8.92
C PRO A 82 9.09 2.09 -7.97
N LEU A 83 10.26 2.40 -8.55
CA LEU A 83 11.41 2.83 -7.77
C LEU A 83 11.12 4.15 -7.05
N ALA A 84 11.84 4.40 -5.96
CA ALA A 84 11.83 5.71 -5.32
C ALA A 84 12.23 6.79 -6.33
N LYS A 85 11.51 7.92 -6.31
CA LYS A 85 11.66 9.00 -7.31
C LYS A 85 13.11 9.47 -7.50
N SER A 86 13.87 9.58 -6.41
CA SER A 86 15.28 10.00 -6.44
C SER A 86 16.18 8.99 -7.16
N LEU A 87 15.92 7.69 -6.99
CA LEU A 87 16.65 6.63 -7.67
C LEU A 87 16.28 6.58 -9.15
N GLU A 88 14.99 6.69 -9.48
CA GLU A 88 14.54 6.76 -10.88
C GLU A 88 15.20 7.94 -11.61
N GLN A 89 15.25 9.11 -10.98
CA GLN A 89 15.91 10.29 -11.56
C GLN A 89 17.41 10.09 -11.78
N ALA A 90 18.11 9.48 -10.82
CA ALA A 90 19.53 9.17 -10.95
C ALA A 90 19.77 8.13 -12.06
N TYR A 91 18.89 7.12 -12.17
CA TYR A 91 18.97 6.08 -13.18
C TYR A 91 18.75 6.63 -14.60
N GLN A 92 17.67 7.40 -14.80
CA GLN A 92 17.33 8.00 -16.09
C GLN A 92 18.34 9.07 -16.54
N GLY A 93 19.00 9.75 -15.59
CA GLY A 93 20.02 10.76 -15.86
C GLY A 93 21.44 10.22 -15.99
N ALA A 94 21.66 8.92 -15.80
CA ALA A 94 23.01 8.34 -15.85
C ALA A 94 23.45 8.07 -17.29
N ASP A 95 24.63 8.57 -17.66
CA ASP A 95 25.25 8.24 -18.96
C ASP A 95 25.61 6.75 -19.07
N ARG A 96 25.91 6.12 -17.92
CA ARG A 96 26.32 4.72 -17.82
C ARG A 96 25.83 4.11 -16.51
N VAL A 97 25.40 2.86 -16.58
CA VAL A 97 25.03 2.05 -15.42
C VAL A 97 26.04 0.91 -15.29
N ILE A 98 26.64 0.78 -14.11
CA ILE A 98 27.63 -0.25 -13.80
C ILE A 98 27.07 -1.13 -12.69
N PHE A 99 27.10 -2.43 -12.90
CA PHE A 99 26.70 -3.43 -11.91
C PHE A 99 27.96 -4.10 -11.34
N GLU A 100 27.94 -4.47 -10.05
CA GLU A 100 29.02 -5.24 -9.42
C GLU A 100 29.20 -6.61 -10.06
N ILE A 101 28.12 -7.16 -10.61
CA ILE A 101 28.04 -8.46 -11.25
C ILE A 101 27.37 -8.25 -12.61
N SER A 102 27.82 -8.94 -13.65
CA SER A 102 27.18 -8.83 -14.96
C SER A 102 25.72 -9.31 -14.90
N PRO A 103 24.79 -8.71 -15.66
CA PRO A 103 23.40 -9.18 -15.73
C PRO A 103 23.26 -10.64 -16.19
N ALA A 104 24.20 -11.13 -17.00
CA ALA A 104 24.25 -12.52 -17.44
C ALA A 104 24.58 -13.47 -16.28
N ASP A 105 25.57 -13.11 -15.46
CA ASP A 105 25.99 -13.92 -14.31
C ASP A 105 24.92 -13.96 -13.20
N MET A 106 24.09 -12.92 -13.07
CA MET A 106 22.96 -12.91 -12.12
C MET A 106 21.96 -14.06 -12.33
N GLN A 107 21.87 -14.60 -13.55
CA GLN A 107 20.98 -15.72 -13.86
C GLN A 107 21.66 -17.09 -13.66
N SER A 108 22.95 -17.10 -13.27
CA SER A 108 23.71 -18.33 -13.08
C SER A 108 23.25 -19.10 -11.83
N PRO A 109 22.80 -20.36 -11.97
CA PRO A 109 22.46 -21.20 -10.82
C PRO A 109 23.66 -21.43 -9.89
N ASP A 110 24.87 -21.48 -10.44
CA ASP A 110 26.09 -21.65 -9.64
C ASP A 110 26.43 -20.41 -8.83
N LEU A 111 26.19 -19.22 -9.39
CA LEU A 111 26.36 -17.98 -8.63
C LEU A 111 25.34 -17.90 -7.48
N ALA A 112 24.08 -18.25 -7.74
CA ALA A 112 23.05 -18.32 -6.71
C ALA A 112 23.45 -19.29 -5.56
N ARG A 113 23.94 -20.49 -5.90
CA ARG A 113 24.43 -21.47 -4.92
C ARG A 113 25.59 -20.92 -4.08
N LYS A 114 26.56 -20.25 -4.71
CA LYS A 114 27.71 -19.62 -4.01
C LYS A 114 27.23 -18.54 -3.06
N PHE A 115 26.29 -17.69 -3.48
CA PHE A 115 25.71 -16.66 -2.61
C PHE A 115 24.94 -17.24 -1.42
N THR A 116 24.09 -18.25 -1.64
CA THR A 116 23.39 -18.92 -0.54
C THR A 116 24.37 -19.55 0.46
N ALA A 117 25.42 -20.21 -0.03
CA ALA A 117 26.45 -20.79 0.82
C ALA A 117 27.22 -19.73 1.63
N ALA A 118 27.53 -18.57 1.03
CA ALA A 118 28.18 -17.46 1.71
C ALA A 118 27.27 -16.74 2.71
N ALA A 119 25.96 -16.65 2.41
CA ALA A 119 24.96 -16.08 3.31
C ALA A 119 24.71 -16.96 4.56
N CYS A 120 24.97 -18.27 4.46
CA CYS A 120 24.91 -19.18 5.60
C CYS A 120 26.14 -18.98 6.52
N CYS A 121 26.01 -18.06 7.48
CA CYS A 121 26.87 -18.04 8.65
C CYS A 121 26.74 -19.38 9.39
N ARG A 122 27.81 -20.18 9.45
CA ARG A 122 27.82 -21.48 10.14
C ARG A 122 27.57 -21.25 11.63
N LYS A 123 26.33 -21.44 12.08
CA LYS A 123 25.99 -21.47 13.51
C LYS A 123 26.84 -22.54 14.18
N GLY A 124 27.71 -22.13 15.11
CA GLY A 124 28.47 -23.08 15.94
C GLY A 124 29.97 -22.82 16.13
N LYS A 125 30.52 -21.67 15.73
CA LYS A 125 31.81 -21.22 16.27
C LYS A 125 31.65 -19.82 16.84
N SER A 126 31.71 -19.76 18.16
CA SER A 126 31.77 -18.55 18.97
C SER A 126 32.75 -17.54 18.37
N SER A 127 32.16 -16.50 17.77
CA SER A 127 32.49 -15.09 17.95
C SER A 127 33.97 -14.68 17.93
N ALA A 128 34.34 -13.96 16.87
CA ALA A 128 35.01 -12.63 16.94
C ALA A 128 36.01 -12.39 15.79
N ARG A 129 36.45 -13.41 15.06
CA ARG A 129 37.52 -13.25 14.07
C ARG A 129 37.06 -12.84 12.66
N TRP A 130 35.85 -13.22 12.26
CA TRP A 130 35.38 -13.04 10.88
C TRP A 130 34.50 -11.78 10.65
N CYS A 131 34.03 -11.14 11.71
CA CYS A 131 33.34 -9.85 11.65
C CYS A 131 34.11 -8.77 12.43
N SER A 132 35.41 -8.63 12.19
CA SER A 132 36.13 -7.40 12.54
C SER A 132 36.46 -6.66 11.25
N PRO A 133 36.23 -5.34 11.17
CA PRO A 133 36.72 -4.55 10.06
C PRO A 133 38.24 -4.61 10.16
N ARG A 134 38.87 -5.44 9.33
CA ARG A 134 40.29 -5.34 9.07
C ARG A 134 40.46 -3.98 8.41
N ARG A 135 40.79 -2.96 9.22
CA ARG A 135 41.12 -1.59 8.80
C ARG A 135 41.85 -1.67 7.47
N ALA A 136 41.19 -1.23 6.41
CA ALA A 136 41.87 -0.80 5.21
C ALA A 136 42.86 0.28 5.70
N ARG A 137 44.15 -0.04 5.60
CA ARG A 137 45.20 0.93 5.87
C ARG A 137 44.98 2.10 4.90
N SER A 138 45.11 3.29 5.46
CA SER A 138 45.29 4.59 4.78
C SER A 138 45.53 4.51 3.27
N TRP A 139 44.58 5.08 2.52
CA TRP A 139 44.93 5.87 1.35
C TRP A 139 45.45 7.23 1.82
#